data_AF-A0A838J3F3-F1
#
_entry.id   AF-A0A838J3F3-F1
#
_cell.length_a   1.000
_cell.length_b   1.000
_cell.length_c   1.000
_cell.angle_alpha   90.00
_cell.angle_beta   90.00
_cell.angle_gamma   90.00
#
_symmetry.space_group_name_H-M   'P 1'
#
loop_
_entity.id
_entity.type
_entity.pdbx_description
1 polymer ?
#
loop_
_entity_poly.entity_id
_entity_poly.type
_entity_poly.pdbx_seq_one_letter_code
_entity_poly.pdbx_strand_id
1 'polypeptide(L)'
;MPSQHITEEDPAQTEGIVVPLDLSELHILTQEQQADGTIRIEVIAKTTQAVCPTCQKRCVKIHDTRKRKKRDRPLREHQVELILHKRRFRCLSCRKSFTEPDMACGRRRRTT
;
A
#
# COMPACT_ATOMS: atom_id res chain seq x y z
N MET A 1 -31.39 -12.17 22.67
CA MET A 1 -30.85 -10.80 22.55
C MET A 1 -29.68 -10.85 21.58
N PRO A 2 -29.93 -10.60 20.28
CA PRO A 2 -28.91 -10.60 19.24
C PRO A 2 -28.28 -9.20 19.11
N SER A 3 -27.00 -9.16 18.74
CA SER A 3 -26.48 -8.07 17.93
C SER A 3 -25.31 -8.61 17.11
N GLN A 4 -25.69 -9.22 16.00
CA GLN A 4 -24.84 -9.42 14.85
C GLN A 4 -24.76 -8.08 14.13
N HIS A 5 -23.55 -7.56 13.93
CA HIS A 5 -23.29 -6.67 12.81
C HIS A 5 -22.05 -7.22 12.10
N ILE A 6 -22.30 -8.33 11.39
CA ILE A 6 -21.54 -8.65 10.19
C ILE A 6 -22.04 -7.60 9.19
N THR A 7 -21.26 -6.56 8.93
CA THR A 7 -21.57 -5.62 7.86
C THR A 7 -21.54 -6.39 6.55
N GLU A 8 -22.72 -6.49 5.98
CA GLU A 8 -23.09 -7.16 4.74
C GLU A 8 -22.19 -6.67 3.60
N GLU A 9 -21.46 -7.59 2.97
CA GLU A 9 -20.77 -7.35 1.71
C GLU A 9 -21.83 -7.27 0.60
N ASP A 10 -21.92 -6.11 -0.04
CA ASP A 10 -22.85 -5.84 -1.15
C ASP A 10 -22.44 -6.68 -2.38
N PRO A 11 -23.26 -7.64 -2.83
CA PRO A 11 -22.89 -8.60 -3.88
C PRO A 11 -23.20 -8.01 -5.26
N ALA A 12 -22.54 -6.90 -5.61
CA ALA A 12 -22.46 -6.46 -6.99
C ALA A 12 -21.48 -7.39 -7.74
N GLN A 13 -22.01 -8.54 -8.15
CA GLN A 13 -21.53 -9.50 -9.15
C GLN A 13 -20.16 -9.13 -9.78
N THR A 14 -19.08 -9.66 -9.21
CA THR A 14 -17.74 -9.53 -9.81
C THR A 14 -17.52 -10.68 -10.79
N GLU A 15 -18.23 -10.67 -11.92
CA GLU A 15 -17.88 -11.53 -13.05
C GLU A 15 -16.58 -11.02 -13.67
N GLY A 16 -15.47 -11.74 -13.48
CA GLY A 16 -14.16 -11.32 -14.00
C GLY A 16 -13.01 -12.23 -13.63
N ILE A 17 -11.89 -12.06 -14.33
CA ILE A 17 -10.62 -12.72 -13.99
C ILE A 17 -9.97 -11.96 -12.84
N VAL A 18 -9.80 -12.61 -11.69
CA VAL A 18 -9.04 -12.06 -10.57
C VAL A 18 -7.56 -12.33 -10.79
N VAL A 19 -6.79 -11.27 -11.02
CA VAL A 19 -5.32 -11.34 -11.05
C VAL A 19 -4.81 -10.87 -9.69
N PRO A 20 -4.32 -11.76 -8.81
CA PRO A 20 -3.78 -11.35 -7.53
C PRO A 20 -2.52 -10.53 -7.73
N LEU A 21 -2.39 -9.44 -6.99
CA LEU A 21 -1.11 -8.74 -6.86
C LEU A 21 -0.16 -9.64 -6.08
N ASP A 22 0.93 -10.09 -6.71
CA ASP A 22 2.01 -10.86 -6.08
C ASP A 22 2.87 -9.96 -5.17
N LEU A 23 2.22 -9.33 -4.20
CA LEU A 23 2.78 -8.34 -3.29
C LEU A 23 2.50 -8.76 -1.84
N SER A 24 3.12 -9.87 -1.42
CA SER A 24 2.90 -10.51 -0.11
C SER A 24 3.07 -9.56 1.08
N GLU A 25 3.91 -8.54 0.96
CA GLU A 25 4.22 -7.58 2.03
C GLU A 25 3.25 -6.40 2.12
N LEU A 26 2.26 -6.32 1.22
CA LEU A 26 1.36 -5.17 1.09
C LEU A 26 -0.11 -5.57 1.33
N HIS A 27 -0.85 -4.69 1.98
CA HIS A 27 -2.29 -4.77 2.15
C HIS A 27 -2.96 -3.84 1.13
N ILE A 28 -3.95 -4.36 0.41
CA ILE A 28 -4.78 -3.55 -0.48
C ILE A 28 -5.75 -2.74 0.38
N LEU A 29 -5.73 -1.43 0.20
CA LEU A 29 -6.65 -0.51 0.86
C LEU A 29 -7.89 -0.30 0.00
N THR A 30 -7.69 -0.01 -1.28
CA THR A 30 -8.77 0.18 -2.25
C THR A 30 -8.31 -0.27 -3.63
N GLN A 31 -9.26 -0.73 -4.43
CA GLN A 31 -9.08 -1.05 -5.84
C GLN A 31 -10.28 -0.50 -6.60
N GLU A 32 -10.03 0.37 -7.57
CA GLU A 32 -11.08 1.04 -8.32
C GLU A 32 -10.64 1.35 -9.76
N GLN A 33 -11.58 1.31 -10.68
CA GLN A 33 -11.38 1.82 -12.03
C GLN A 33 -11.73 3.32 -12.05
N GLN A 34 -10.81 4.12 -12.58
CA GLN A 34 -11.01 5.56 -12.78
C GLN A 34 -11.85 5.83 -14.03
N ALA A 35 -12.41 7.03 -14.13
CA ALA A 35 -13.21 7.45 -15.29
C ALA A 35 -12.44 7.43 -16.62
N ASP A 36 -11.10 7.54 -16.58
CA ASP A 36 -10.23 7.45 -17.76
C ASP A 36 -9.84 5.99 -18.11
N GLY A 37 -10.42 5.00 -17.43
CA GLY A 37 -10.13 3.59 -17.62
C GLY A 37 -8.89 3.09 -16.87
N THR A 38 -8.18 3.95 -16.12
CA THR A 38 -7.04 3.54 -15.31
C THR A 38 -7.50 2.66 -14.14
N ILE A 39 -6.85 1.51 -13.93
CA ILE A 39 -7.04 0.70 -12.72
C ILE A 39 -6.10 1.23 -11.65
N ARG A 40 -6.67 1.83 -10.59
CA ARG A 40 -5.90 2.34 -9.45
C ARG A 40 -6.02 1.38 -8.27
N ILE A 41 -4.87 1.04 -7.70
CA ILE A 41 -4.79 0.18 -6.52
C ILE A 41 -4.02 0.92 -5.43
N GLU A 42 -4.66 1.26 -4.32
CA GLU A 42 -4.00 1.85 -3.16
C GLU A 42 -3.54 0.74 -2.20
N VAL A 43 -2.28 0.81 -1.76
CA VAL A 43 -1.67 -0.22 -0.91
C VAL A 43 -0.84 0.37 0.23
N ILE A 44 -0.70 -0.36 1.31
CA ILE A 44 0.16 -0.04 2.46
C ILE A 44 0.95 -1.26 2.92
N ALA A 45 2.11 -1.07 3.56
CA ALA A 45 2.84 -2.18 4.16
C ALA A 45 2.03 -2.88 5.27
N LYS A 46 2.02 -4.22 5.26
CA LYS A 46 1.34 -5.06 6.27
C LYS A 46 1.94 -4.89 7.66
N THR A 47 3.27 -4.82 7.75
CA THR A 47 3.96 -4.52 9.02
C THR A 47 3.49 -3.18 9.56
N THR A 48 3.36 -2.99 10.87
CA THR A 48 3.06 -1.69 11.51
C THR A 48 4.29 -1.01 12.08
N GLN A 49 5.46 -1.64 11.93
CA GLN A 49 6.72 -1.20 12.51
C GLN A 49 7.86 -1.25 11.50
N ALA A 50 8.89 -0.43 11.73
CA ALA A 50 10.11 -0.43 10.95
C ALA A 50 11.35 -0.27 11.83
N VAL A 51 12.47 -0.84 11.39
CA VAL A 51 13.77 -0.70 12.08
C VAL A 51 14.42 0.62 11.68
N CYS A 52 14.86 1.41 12.67
CA CYS A 52 15.55 2.67 12.41
C CYS A 52 16.89 2.39 11.69
N PRO A 53 17.15 2.97 10.51
CA PRO A 53 18.39 2.73 9.78
C PRO A 53 19.62 3.34 10.46
N THR A 54 19.45 4.26 11.41
CA THR A 54 20.57 4.89 12.12
C THR A 54 20.96 4.13 13.39
N CYS A 55 19.99 3.75 14.22
CA CYS A 55 20.26 3.17 15.55
C CYS A 55 19.69 1.76 15.74
N GLN A 56 19.10 1.18 14.69
CA GLN A 56 18.60 -0.20 14.63
C GLN A 56 17.49 -0.57 15.61
N LYS A 57 16.94 0.41 16.34
CA LYS A 57 15.78 0.20 17.22
C LYS A 57 14.48 0.15 16.42
N ARG A 58 13.56 -0.73 16.84
CA ARG A 58 12.20 -0.83 16.30
C ARG A 58 11.43 0.46 16.58
N CYS A 59 10.71 0.93 15.57
CA CYS A 59 9.93 2.16 15.60
C CYS A 59 8.50 1.88 15.15
N VAL A 60 7.53 2.30 15.96
CA VAL A 60 6.09 2.25 15.65
C VAL A 60 5.48 3.64 15.47
N LYS A 61 6.15 4.69 15.97
CA LYS A 61 5.65 6.07 15.88
C LYS A 61 5.74 6.58 14.46
N ILE A 62 4.58 6.72 13.81
CA ILE A 62 4.44 7.37 12.52
C ILE A 62 4.49 8.89 12.73
N HIS A 63 5.33 9.55 11.97
CA HIS A 63 5.45 11.01 11.92
C HIS A 63 4.55 11.61 10.83
N ASP A 64 4.48 10.91 9.70
CA ASP A 64 3.91 11.39 8.44
C ASP A 64 3.71 10.18 7.52
N THR A 65 2.75 10.24 6.61
CA THR A 65 2.50 9.21 5.59
C THR A 65 2.43 9.88 4.23
N ARG A 66 3.19 9.35 3.26
CA ARG A 66 3.30 9.93 1.91
C ARG A 66 2.86 8.92 0.88
N LYS A 67 1.94 9.33 0.00
CA LYS A 67 1.56 8.54 -1.18
C LYS A 67 2.69 8.57 -2.21
N ARG A 68 2.98 7.41 -2.81
CA ARG A 68 3.91 7.24 -3.93
C ARG A 68 3.19 6.50 -5.05
N LYS A 69 2.95 7.23 -6.14
CA LYS A 69 2.37 6.67 -7.37
C LYS A 69 3.44 5.91 -8.14
N LYS A 70 3.09 4.72 -8.62
CA LYS A 70 3.91 3.87 -9.47
C LYS A 70 3.05 3.36 -10.62
N ARG A 71 3.60 3.41 -11.82
CA ARG A 71 2.96 2.79 -12.99
C ARG A 71 3.45 1.37 -13.13
N ASP A 72 2.53 0.48 -13.45
CA ASP A 72 2.85 -0.87 -13.90
C ASP A 72 2.60 -0.98 -15.41
N ARG A 73 2.94 -2.13 -15.99
CA ARG A 73 2.55 -2.47 -17.37
C ARG A 73 1.02 -2.42 -17.49
N PRO A 74 0.51 -1.87 -18.60
CA PRO A 74 -0.93 -1.83 -18.81
C PRO A 74 -1.50 -3.25 -18.89
N LEU A 75 -2.72 -3.42 -18.39
CA LEU A 75 -3.50 -4.63 -18.53
C LEU A 75 -4.52 -4.40 -19.65
N ARG A 76 -4.21 -4.91 -20.84
CA ARG A 76 -4.95 -4.61 -22.08
C ARG A 76 -4.98 -3.09 -22.34
N GLU A 77 -6.14 -2.50 -22.56
CA GLU A 77 -6.34 -1.06 -22.73
C GLU A 77 -6.24 -0.23 -21.43
N HIS A 78 -6.20 -0.89 -20.26
CA HIS A 78 -6.19 -0.19 -18.98
C HIS A 78 -4.78 0.07 -18.47
N GLN A 79 -4.46 1.34 -18.22
CA GLN A 79 -3.27 1.71 -17.46
C GLN A 79 -3.42 1.22 -16.02
N VAL A 80 -2.38 0.59 -15.47
CA VAL A 80 -2.37 0.15 -14.07
C VAL A 80 -1.51 1.09 -13.23
N GLU A 81 -2.06 1.57 -12.12
CA GLU A 81 -1.39 2.48 -11.20
C GLU A 81 -1.47 1.99 -9.75
N LEU A 82 -0.31 1.82 -9.12
CA LEU A 82 -0.19 1.49 -7.72
C LEU A 82 0.11 2.75 -6.90
N ILE A 83 -0.76 3.08 -5.94
CA ILE A 83 -0.54 4.16 -4.98
C ILE A 83 -0.06 3.55 -3.66
N LEU A 84 1.24 3.58 -3.44
CA LEU A 84 1.86 3.08 -2.22
C LEU A 84 1.87 4.15 -1.12
N HIS A 85 1.16 3.89 -0.02
CA HIS A 85 1.21 4.71 1.19
C HIS A 85 2.47 4.36 1.99
N LYS A 86 3.46 5.24 1.97
CA LYS A 86 4.72 5.06 2.68
C LYS A 86 4.75 5.86 3.98
N ARG A 87 4.89 5.16 5.09
CA ARG A 87 5.05 5.78 6.41
C ARG A 87 6.47 6.29 6.61
N ARG A 88 6.56 7.46 7.24
CA ARG A 88 7.77 8.03 7.80
C ARG A 88 7.71 7.87 9.29
N PHE A 89 8.63 7.13 9.86
CA PHE A 89 8.69 6.88 11.29
C PHE A 89 9.57 7.93 11.97
N ARG A 90 9.20 8.32 13.20
CA ARG A 90 10.08 9.06 14.11
C ARG A 90 10.68 8.06 15.10
N CYS A 91 11.99 7.88 15.05
CA CYS A 91 12.66 7.05 16.05
C CYS A 91 12.65 7.74 17.41
N LEU A 92 12.07 7.11 18.44
CA LEU A 92 12.03 7.67 19.79
C LEU A 92 13.40 7.64 20.48
N SER A 93 14.32 6.80 20.03
CA SER A 93 15.65 6.69 20.64
C SER A 93 16.67 7.69 20.08
N CYS A 94 16.85 7.77 18.77
CA CYS A 94 17.81 8.72 18.17
C CYS A 94 17.14 10.01 17.69
N ARG A 95 15.82 10.15 17.83
CA ARG A 95 15.02 11.31 17.41
C ARG A 95 15.11 11.64 15.91
N LYS A 96 15.67 10.77 15.06
CA LYS A 96 15.70 10.94 13.60
C LYS A 96 14.42 10.40 12.95
N SER A 97 13.98 11.04 11.87
CA SER A 97 12.88 10.57 11.03
C SER A 97 13.42 9.78 9.84
N PHE A 98 12.73 8.71 9.44
CA PHE A 98 13.09 7.91 8.27
C PHE A 98 11.87 7.35 7.58
N THR A 99 11.95 7.13 6.27
CA THR A 99 10.88 6.51 5.49
C THR A 99 11.07 5.00 5.48
N GLU A 100 9.98 4.26 5.59
CA GLU A 100 10.01 2.81 5.47
C GLU A 100 10.50 2.36 4.07
N PRO A 101 11.07 1.15 3.96
CA PRO A 101 11.60 0.66 2.70
C PRO A 101 10.48 0.49 1.66
N ASP A 102 10.85 0.47 0.39
CA ASP A 102 9.89 0.26 -0.70
C ASP A 102 9.73 -1.24 -0.95
N MET A 103 8.57 -1.79 -0.57
CA MET A 103 8.26 -3.22 -0.73
C MET A 103 7.70 -3.57 -2.11
N ALA A 104 7.28 -2.59 -2.93
CA ALA A 104 6.67 -2.86 -4.22
C ALA A 104 7.68 -2.96 -5.38
N CYS A 105 8.77 -2.18 -5.38
CA CYS A 105 9.75 -2.23 -6.47
C CYS A 105 11.21 -2.36 -6.00
N GLY A 106 11.43 -2.71 -4.73
CA GLY A 106 12.76 -2.77 -4.14
C GLY A 106 13.44 -1.41 -3.99
N ARG A 107 14.63 -1.41 -3.40
CA ARG A 107 15.39 -0.18 -3.09
C ARG A 107 15.92 0.43 -4.40
N ARG A 108 15.61 1.71 -4.65
CA ARG A 108 16.12 2.56 -5.75
C ARG A 108 15.60 2.29 -7.18
N ARG A 109 14.60 1.44 -7.40
CA ARG A 109 13.94 1.39 -8.72
C ARG A 109 12.94 2.53 -8.85
N ARG A 110 13.31 3.54 -9.65
CA ARG A 110 12.37 4.55 -10.14
C ARG A 110 11.73 3.96 -11.39
N THR A 111 10.45 3.63 -11.33
CA THR A 111 9.65 3.42 -12.55
C THR A 111 9.46 4.81 -13.17
N THR A 112 10.17 5.06 -14.25
CA THR A 112 10.00 6.23 -15.12
C THR A 112 8.75 6.08 -15.96
#